data_AF-A0A1X3J1C3-F1
#
_entry.id   AF-A0A1X3J1C3-F1
#
_cell.length_a   1.000
_cell.length_b   1.000
_cell.length_c   1.000
_cell.angle_alpha   90.00
_cell.angle_beta   90.00
_cell.angle_gamma   90.00
#
_symmetry.space_group_name_H-M   'P 1'
#
loop_
_entity.id
_entity.type
_entity.pdbx_description
1 polymer ?
#
loop_
_entity_poly.entity_id
_entity_poly.type
_entity_poly.pdbx_seq_one_letter_code
_entity_poly.pdbx_strand_id
1 'polypeptide(L)'
;MARCVRGLLAPETDIKGILKMIDAKILSGVSTLLHIYGRLTCGVLAEKMNMPPSSMVYFLRDAVDAGMLTECNGFYDVPRPRPVQPVRRNTSKQDAVDDAAWCSFRRSLPWVEGNTIPALAKEFAMGVLTCETVYVVAEVDETMCKQGVPHFTMAYIDIRLGRFIDGLSAWDITGHVLRYLIIDRSPAPVEAQEVA
;
A
#
# COMPACT_ATOMS: atom_id res chain seq x y z
N MET A 1 55.73 -5.18 45.04
CA MET A 1 54.68 -5.21 46.09
C MET A 1 53.42 -4.57 45.53
N ALA A 2 52.34 -5.33 45.47
CA ALA A 2 51.08 -4.97 44.82
C ALA A 2 50.09 -4.34 45.82
N ARG A 3 49.42 -3.26 45.40
CA ARG A 3 48.10 -2.78 45.88
C ARG A 3 47.41 -2.11 44.67
N CYS A 4 46.35 -2.71 44.12
CA CYS A 4 44.94 -2.58 44.52
C CYS A 4 44.33 -1.25 44.04
N VAL A 5 43.46 -1.29 43.01
CA VAL A 5 42.11 -0.70 43.05
C VAL A 5 41.19 -1.51 42.11
N ARG A 6 40.05 -1.95 42.66
CA ARG A 6 38.91 -2.55 41.97
C ARG A 6 38.25 -1.52 41.03
N GLY A 7 38.02 -1.90 39.78
CA GLY A 7 37.04 -1.25 38.90
C GLY A 7 36.06 -2.31 38.41
N LEU A 8 34.81 -2.19 38.84
CA LEU A 8 33.71 -3.09 38.48
C LEU A 8 33.55 -3.16 36.96
N LEU A 9 33.70 -4.35 36.38
CA LEU A 9 33.10 -4.68 35.10
C LEU A 9 31.59 -4.83 35.33
N ALA A 10 30.84 -3.79 34.95
CA ALA A 10 29.42 -3.96 34.67
C ALA A 10 29.30 -4.84 33.42
N PRO A 11 28.50 -5.92 33.44
CA PRO A 11 28.16 -6.60 32.20
C PRO A 11 27.32 -5.66 31.34
N GLU A 12 27.80 -5.45 30.11
CA GLU A 12 27.06 -4.81 29.03
C GLU A 12 25.64 -5.38 29.00
N THR A 13 24.65 -4.56 29.33
CA THR A 13 23.25 -4.89 29.10
C THR A 13 23.06 -5.01 27.60
N ASP A 14 22.96 -6.26 27.16
CA ASP A 14 22.50 -6.67 25.85
C ASP A 14 21.07 -6.14 25.63
N ILE A 15 20.96 -5.00 24.94
CA ILE A 15 19.69 -4.31 24.62
C ILE A 15 18.86 -5.10 23.58
N LYS A 16 19.32 -6.29 23.13
CA LYS A 16 18.53 -7.19 22.28
C LYS A 16 17.57 -8.12 23.05
N GLY A 17 17.34 -7.84 24.33
CA GLY A 17 16.47 -8.60 25.23
C GLY A 17 15.19 -7.88 25.66
N ILE A 18 14.40 -7.30 24.74
CA ILE A 18 12.95 -7.13 24.96
C ILE A 18 12.25 -7.71 23.74
N LEU A 19 12.30 -9.05 23.62
CA LEU A 19 11.30 -9.79 22.88
C LEU A 19 9.94 -9.39 23.46
N LYS A 20 9.24 -8.48 22.77
CA LYS A 20 7.80 -8.31 22.93
C LYS A 20 7.18 -9.65 22.57
N MET A 21 6.92 -10.46 23.58
CA MET A 21 6.16 -11.68 23.42
C MET A 21 4.74 -11.26 23.06
N ILE A 22 4.44 -11.25 21.77
CA ILE A 22 3.08 -11.06 21.25
C ILE A 22 2.21 -12.11 21.93
N ASP A 23 1.11 -11.68 22.54
CA ASP A 23 0.20 -12.61 23.23
C ASP A 23 -0.38 -13.59 22.21
N ALA A 24 0.05 -14.86 22.31
CA ALA A 24 -0.33 -15.91 21.38
C ALA A 24 -1.84 -16.20 21.39
N LYS A 25 -2.54 -15.94 22.50
CA LYS A 25 -3.99 -16.11 22.57
C LYS A 25 -4.70 -15.01 21.79
N ILE A 26 -4.24 -13.76 21.94
CA ILE A 26 -4.77 -12.62 21.19
C ILE A 26 -4.49 -12.81 19.71
N LEU A 27 -3.28 -13.24 19.34
CA LEU A 27 -2.91 -13.51 17.95
C LEU A 27 -3.78 -14.60 17.32
N SER A 28 -4.00 -15.71 18.03
CA SER A 28 -4.87 -16.80 17.56
C SER A 28 -6.30 -16.32 17.33
N GLY A 29 -6.85 -15.52 18.25
CA GLY A 29 -8.18 -14.93 18.11
C GLY A 29 -8.28 -13.99 16.92
N VAL A 30 -7.32 -13.07 16.78
CA VAL A 30 -7.27 -12.12 15.65
C VAL A 30 -7.13 -12.87 14.32
N SER A 31 -6.21 -13.83 14.21
CA SER A 31 -6.04 -14.65 13.01
C SER A 31 -7.31 -15.42 12.66
N THR A 32 -8.02 -15.96 13.65
CA THR A 32 -9.31 -16.64 13.44
C THR A 32 -10.36 -15.69 12.85
N LEU A 33 -10.48 -14.48 13.38
CA LEU A 33 -11.40 -13.46 12.85
C LEU A 33 -11.04 -13.08 11.41
N LEU A 34 -9.76 -12.92 11.11
CA LEU A 34 -9.28 -12.59 9.77
C LEU A 34 -9.48 -13.74 8.77
N HIS A 35 -9.39 -15.00 9.22
CA HIS A 35 -9.73 -16.15 8.40
C HIS A 35 -11.23 -16.24 8.09
N ILE A 36 -12.10 -15.89 9.03
CA ILE A 36 -13.56 -15.98 8.88
C ILE A 36 -14.10 -14.80 8.05
N TYR A 37 -13.70 -13.58 8.38
CA TYR A 37 -14.29 -12.35 7.84
C TYR A 37 -13.43 -11.68 6.76
N GLY A 38 -12.21 -12.18 6.52
CA GLY A 38 -11.25 -11.55 5.64
C GLY A 38 -10.58 -10.33 6.29
N ARG A 39 -10.29 -9.31 5.48
CA ARG A 39 -9.54 -8.13 5.92
C ARG A 39 -10.40 -7.25 6.84
N LEU A 40 -9.88 -6.91 8.01
CA LEU A 40 -10.61 -6.14 9.03
C LEU A 40 -9.80 -4.94 9.51
N THR A 41 -10.49 -3.88 9.92
CA THR A 41 -9.85 -2.70 10.53
C THR A 41 -9.60 -2.91 12.03
N CYS A 42 -8.70 -2.11 12.60
CA CYS A 42 -8.40 -2.16 14.04
C CYS A 42 -9.67 -1.99 14.90
N GLY A 43 -10.60 -1.12 14.51
CA GLY A 43 -11.84 -0.89 15.28
C GLY A 43 -12.72 -2.14 15.34
N VAL A 44 -12.91 -2.80 14.19
CA VAL A 44 -13.72 -4.03 14.11
C VAL A 44 -13.04 -5.18 14.85
N LEU A 45 -11.72 -5.29 14.76
CA LEU A 45 -10.93 -6.27 15.50
C LEU A 45 -11.02 -6.02 17.02
N ALA A 46 -10.92 -4.77 17.46
CA ALA A 46 -11.04 -4.38 18.87
C ALA A 46 -12.42 -4.73 19.45
N GLU A 47 -13.49 -4.42 18.71
CA GLU A 47 -14.87 -4.76 19.09
C GLU A 47 -15.07 -6.28 19.19
N LYS A 48 -14.65 -7.03 18.17
CA LYS A 48 -14.81 -8.49 18.15
C LYS A 48 -13.96 -9.22 19.18
N MET A 49 -12.81 -8.68 19.54
CA MET A 49 -11.92 -9.22 20.58
C MET A 49 -12.26 -8.68 21.99
N ASN A 50 -13.30 -7.84 22.11
CA ASN A 50 -13.69 -7.16 23.35
C ASN A 50 -12.50 -6.49 24.06
N MET A 51 -11.71 -5.74 23.30
CA MET A 51 -10.52 -5.07 23.80
C MET A 51 -10.49 -3.59 23.40
N PRO A 52 -9.87 -2.71 24.21
CA PRO A 52 -9.81 -1.29 23.90
C PRO A 52 -9.00 -1.06 22.61
N PRO A 53 -9.47 -0.16 21.71
CA PRO A 53 -8.78 0.12 20.45
C PRO A 53 -7.31 0.53 20.64
N SER A 54 -6.98 1.26 21.71
CA SER A 54 -5.60 1.65 22.02
C SER A 54 -4.69 0.44 22.21
N SER A 55 -5.10 -0.56 23.00
CA SER A 55 -4.34 -1.80 23.18
C SER A 55 -4.29 -2.65 21.91
N MET A 56 -5.37 -2.65 21.11
CA MET A 56 -5.40 -3.37 19.83
C MET A 56 -4.42 -2.77 18.83
N VAL A 57 -4.31 -1.43 18.75
CA VAL A 57 -3.33 -0.77 17.86
C VAL A 57 -1.91 -1.17 18.22
N TYR A 58 -1.54 -1.16 19.50
CA TYR A 58 -0.19 -1.57 19.92
C TYR A 58 0.09 -3.02 19.59
N PHE A 59 -0.87 -3.91 19.88
CA PHE A 59 -0.76 -5.33 19.57
C PHE A 59 -0.61 -5.57 18.05
N LEU A 60 -1.44 -4.93 17.22
CA LEU A 60 -1.40 -5.11 15.77
C LEU A 60 -0.12 -4.55 15.17
N ARG A 61 0.40 -3.43 15.68
CA ARG A 61 1.70 -2.89 15.25
C ARG A 61 2.82 -3.89 15.55
N ASP A 62 2.85 -4.43 16.76
CA ASP A 62 3.85 -5.42 17.15
C ASP A 62 3.73 -6.72 16.31
N ALA A 63 2.50 -7.15 16.01
CA ALA A 63 2.25 -8.32 15.17
C ALA A 63 2.62 -8.12 13.68
N VAL A 64 2.46 -6.90 13.17
CA VAL A 64 2.90 -6.52 11.81
C VAL A 64 4.43 -6.42 11.76
N ASP A 65 5.05 -5.78 12.75
CA ASP A 65 6.51 -5.66 12.86
C ASP A 65 7.19 -7.04 12.98
N ALA A 66 6.52 -8.00 13.65
CA ALA A 66 6.97 -9.38 13.75
C ALA A 66 6.64 -10.24 12.51
N GLY A 67 5.99 -9.68 11.48
CA GLY A 67 5.61 -10.38 10.26
C GLY A 67 4.50 -11.42 10.43
N MET A 68 3.78 -11.41 11.56
CA MET A 68 2.68 -12.33 11.85
C MET A 68 1.34 -11.86 11.26
N LEU A 69 1.21 -10.56 10.96
CA LEU A 69 0.08 -9.93 10.29
C LEU A 69 0.58 -9.00 9.18
N THR A 70 -0.27 -8.71 8.20
CA THR A 70 -0.02 -7.69 7.17
C THR A 70 -1.02 -6.56 7.30
N GLU A 71 -0.56 -5.32 7.10
CA GLU A 71 -1.40 -4.12 7.13
C GLU A 71 -1.36 -3.43 5.75
N CYS A 72 -2.53 -2.96 5.30
CA CYS A 72 -2.67 -2.18 4.08
C CYS A 72 -3.86 -1.20 4.22
N ASN A 73 -3.58 0.10 4.20
CA ASN A 73 -4.57 1.19 4.25
C ASN A 73 -5.55 1.08 5.45
N GLY A 74 -5.05 0.70 6.62
CA GLY A 74 -5.82 0.51 7.86
C GLY A 74 -6.51 -0.85 7.97
N PHE A 75 -6.34 -1.75 7.00
CA PHE A 75 -6.86 -3.11 7.02
C PHE A 75 -5.77 -4.12 7.35
N TYR A 76 -6.07 -5.00 8.30
CA TYR A 76 -5.21 -6.08 8.73
C TYR A 76 -5.65 -7.41 8.11
N ASP A 77 -4.69 -8.28 7.84
CA ASP A 77 -4.87 -9.60 7.24
C ASP A 77 -3.81 -10.57 7.76
N VAL A 78 -4.09 -11.86 7.73
CA VAL A 78 -3.05 -12.88 8.02
C VAL A 78 -2.15 -12.97 6.80
N PRO A 79 -0.82 -13.11 6.93
CA PRO A 79 0.10 -13.34 5.83
C PRO A 79 -0.28 -14.67 5.19
N ARG A 80 -1.17 -14.60 4.21
CA ARG A 80 -1.49 -15.76 3.40
C ARG A 80 -0.22 -16.02 2.61
N PRO A 81 0.34 -17.25 2.63
CA PRO A 81 1.27 -17.63 1.60
C PRO A 81 0.51 -17.37 0.31
N ARG A 82 0.87 -16.27 -0.36
CA ARG A 82 0.50 -16.08 -1.74
C ARG A 82 0.91 -17.42 -2.35
N PRO A 83 0.02 -18.15 -3.03
CA PRO A 83 0.52 -19.12 -3.95
C PRO A 83 1.53 -18.33 -4.78
N VAL A 84 2.81 -18.54 -4.50
CA VAL A 84 3.77 -18.61 -5.56
C VAL A 84 3.23 -19.81 -6.32
N GLN A 85 2.18 -19.59 -7.10
CA GLN A 85 2.21 -20.18 -8.41
C GLN A 85 3.62 -19.81 -8.83
N PRO A 86 4.54 -20.80 -9.01
CA PRO A 86 5.64 -20.50 -9.90
C PRO A 86 4.95 -19.80 -11.05
N VAL A 87 5.49 -18.67 -11.50
CA VAL A 87 5.14 -18.24 -12.84
C VAL A 87 5.47 -19.48 -13.66
N ARG A 88 4.45 -20.32 -13.90
CA ARG A 88 4.48 -21.31 -14.93
C ARG A 88 4.47 -20.35 -16.09
N ARG A 89 5.68 -19.97 -16.52
CA ARG A 89 5.96 -19.87 -17.93
C ARG A 89 5.52 -21.23 -18.42
N ASN A 90 4.22 -21.33 -18.74
CA ASN A 90 3.79 -22.35 -19.62
C ASN A 90 4.62 -22.02 -20.86
N THR A 91 5.68 -22.80 -21.06
CA THR A 91 6.13 -23.17 -22.39
C THR A 91 5.14 -24.18 -22.97
N SER A 92 3.84 -24.05 -22.69
CA SER A 92 2.88 -24.14 -23.78
C SER A 92 3.28 -23.05 -24.75
N LYS A 93 3.04 -23.27 -26.05
CA LYS A 93 3.07 -22.18 -27.02
C LYS A 93 2.51 -20.93 -26.35
N GLN A 94 3.29 -19.87 -26.39
CA GLN A 94 2.80 -18.55 -26.08
C GLN A 94 1.71 -18.34 -27.12
N ASP A 95 0.47 -18.73 -26.80
CA ASP A 95 -0.69 -18.24 -27.50
C ASP A 95 -0.47 -16.74 -27.48
N ALA A 96 -0.36 -16.19 -28.69
CA ALA A 96 0.13 -14.84 -28.87
C ALA A 96 -0.59 -13.93 -27.89
N VAL A 97 0.13 -12.96 -27.34
CA VAL A 97 -0.43 -11.92 -26.45
C VAL A 97 -1.62 -11.18 -27.12
N ASP A 98 -1.88 -11.48 -28.39
CA ASP A 98 -3.03 -11.12 -29.21
C ASP A 98 -4.40 -11.56 -28.67
N ASP A 99 -4.52 -12.60 -27.83
CA ASP A 99 -5.81 -13.02 -27.26
C ASP A 99 -6.14 -12.32 -25.92
N ALA A 100 -5.33 -11.36 -25.47
CA ALA A 100 -5.70 -10.52 -24.35
C ALA A 100 -6.95 -9.70 -24.72
N ALA A 101 -8.04 -9.87 -23.99
CA ALA A 101 -9.22 -9.03 -24.13
C ALA A 101 -8.89 -7.60 -23.67
N TRP A 102 -8.37 -6.79 -24.59
CA TRP A 102 -8.03 -5.40 -24.34
C TRP A 102 -9.28 -4.60 -24.01
N CYS A 103 -9.17 -3.73 -23.01
CA CYS A 103 -10.26 -2.85 -22.60
C CYS A 103 -10.42 -1.74 -23.64
N SER A 104 -11.27 -1.93 -24.64
CA SER A 104 -11.41 -1.04 -25.82
C SER A 104 -11.97 0.34 -25.50
N PHE A 105 -12.65 0.50 -24.36
CA PHE A 105 -13.26 1.75 -23.95
C PHE A 105 -12.37 2.60 -23.03
N ARG A 106 -11.23 2.06 -22.59
CA ARG A 106 -10.25 2.79 -21.77
C ARG A 106 -9.29 3.55 -22.65
N ARG A 107 -9.12 4.84 -22.38
CA ARG A 107 -8.15 5.68 -23.08
C ARG A 107 -6.76 5.40 -22.54
N SER A 108 -5.86 4.94 -23.40
CA SER A 108 -4.42 4.93 -23.12
C SER A 108 -3.82 6.28 -23.50
N LEU A 109 -3.25 6.99 -22.54
CA LEU A 109 -2.55 8.24 -22.77
C LEU A 109 -1.03 8.02 -22.83
N PRO A 110 -0.26 8.87 -23.52
CA PRO A 110 1.19 8.82 -23.44
C PRO A 110 1.67 9.23 -22.04
N TRP A 111 2.89 8.84 -21.70
CA TRP A 111 3.60 9.39 -20.54
C TRP A 111 3.78 10.90 -20.70
N VAL A 112 3.54 11.63 -19.61
CA VAL A 112 3.78 13.07 -19.52
C VAL A 112 5.05 13.27 -18.73
N GLU A 113 6.03 13.93 -19.34
CA GLU A 113 7.30 14.25 -18.69
C GLU A 113 7.13 15.42 -17.71
N GLY A 114 7.84 15.36 -16.60
CA GLY A 114 7.79 16.30 -15.48
C GLY A 114 6.50 16.23 -14.68
N ASN A 115 6.18 17.34 -14.03
CA ASN A 115 5.00 17.50 -13.15
C ASN A 115 3.99 18.53 -13.67
N THR A 116 4.11 18.95 -14.93
CA THR A 116 3.16 19.88 -15.54
C THR A 116 1.88 19.15 -15.89
N ILE A 117 0.73 19.65 -15.43
CA ILE A 117 -0.58 19.02 -15.63
C ILE A 117 -1.20 19.55 -16.94
N PRO A 118 -1.36 18.72 -17.98
CA PRO A 118 -1.99 19.16 -19.22
C PRO A 118 -3.48 19.43 -19.00
N ALA A 119 -4.05 20.33 -19.82
CA ALA A 119 -5.48 20.63 -19.75
C ALA A 119 -6.36 19.38 -19.92
N LEU A 120 -5.89 18.40 -20.71
CA LEU A 120 -6.53 17.11 -20.94
C LEU A 120 -6.75 16.30 -19.64
N ALA A 121 -5.90 16.47 -18.63
CA ALA A 121 -6.03 15.74 -17.36
C ALA A 121 -7.37 16.04 -16.67
N LYS A 122 -7.96 17.21 -16.90
CA LYS A 122 -9.28 17.59 -16.38
C LYS A 122 -10.41 16.70 -16.87
N GLU A 123 -10.28 16.10 -18.06
CA GLU A 123 -11.29 15.14 -18.58
C GLU A 123 -11.33 13.83 -17.78
N PHE A 124 -10.25 13.52 -17.06
CA PHE A 124 -10.12 12.31 -16.25
C PHE A 124 -10.32 12.58 -14.76
N ALA A 125 -10.68 13.81 -14.41
CA ALA A 125 -10.91 14.20 -13.04
C ALA A 125 -12.16 13.53 -12.50
N MET A 126 -12.04 12.92 -11.33
CA MET A 126 -13.13 12.24 -10.64
C MET A 126 -13.30 12.82 -9.24
N GLY A 127 -14.55 12.83 -8.77
CA GLY A 127 -14.88 13.25 -7.40
C GLY A 127 -15.93 14.34 -7.37
N VAL A 128 -16.12 14.91 -6.18
CA VAL A 128 -17.03 16.04 -5.99
C VAL A 128 -16.38 17.30 -6.56
N LEU A 129 -17.19 18.19 -7.16
CA LEU A 129 -16.77 19.54 -7.56
C LEU A 129 -15.93 20.17 -6.44
N THR A 130 -14.74 20.70 -6.78
CA THR A 130 -13.71 21.27 -5.89
C THR A 130 -12.75 20.28 -5.19
N CYS A 131 -12.98 18.96 -5.29
CA CYS A 131 -12.12 17.89 -4.78
C CYS A 131 -11.79 16.87 -5.89
N GLU A 132 -11.64 17.36 -7.12
CA GLU A 132 -11.44 16.51 -8.29
C GLU A 132 -10.02 15.95 -8.31
N THR A 133 -9.92 14.64 -8.53
CA THR A 133 -8.67 13.91 -8.51
C THR A 133 -8.46 13.13 -9.80
N VAL A 134 -7.20 13.08 -10.27
CA VAL A 134 -6.80 12.24 -11.41
C VAL A 134 -5.85 11.18 -10.90
N TYR A 135 -6.14 9.91 -11.18
CA TYR A 135 -5.26 8.82 -10.80
C TYR A 135 -4.12 8.67 -11.81
N VAL A 136 -2.90 8.51 -11.32
CA VAL A 136 -1.70 8.40 -12.16
C VAL A 136 -0.75 7.33 -11.63
N VAL A 137 0.06 6.77 -12.52
CA VAL A 137 1.33 6.13 -12.15
C VAL A 137 2.41 7.18 -12.30
N ALA A 138 3.11 7.53 -11.22
CA ALA A 138 4.20 8.49 -11.24
C ALA A 138 5.55 7.75 -11.15
N GLU A 139 6.49 8.12 -12.01
CA GLU A 139 7.90 7.84 -11.82
C GLU A 139 8.51 8.93 -10.94
N VAL A 140 9.18 8.53 -9.86
CA VAL A 140 9.79 9.46 -8.90
C VAL A 140 11.31 9.39 -8.93
N ASP A 141 11.94 10.49 -8.52
CA ASP A 141 13.39 10.58 -8.44
C ASP A 141 14.00 9.65 -7.38
N GLU A 142 15.33 9.49 -7.46
CA GLU A 142 16.07 8.66 -6.49
C GLU A 142 16.00 9.20 -5.05
N THR A 143 15.70 10.49 -4.85
CA THR A 143 15.64 11.08 -3.51
C THR A 143 14.43 10.56 -2.76
N MET A 144 13.28 10.45 -3.44
CA MET A 144 12.08 9.80 -2.92
C MET A 144 12.28 8.29 -2.76
N CYS A 145 13.04 7.66 -3.66
CA CYS A 145 13.37 6.24 -3.49
C CYS A 145 14.20 5.95 -2.25
N LYS A 146 15.15 6.83 -1.90
CA LYS A 146 15.92 6.73 -0.65
C LYS A 146 15.05 6.92 0.60
N GLN A 147 13.91 7.59 0.47
CA GLN A 147 12.91 7.74 1.54
C GLN A 147 11.92 6.56 1.61
N GLY A 148 12.06 5.57 0.73
CA GLY A 148 11.26 4.34 0.73
C GLY A 148 10.14 4.29 -0.32
N VAL A 149 10.01 5.30 -1.17
CA VAL A 149 9.00 5.30 -2.26
C VAL A 149 9.52 4.45 -3.44
N PRO A 150 8.76 3.48 -3.97
CA PRO A 150 9.18 2.75 -5.16
C PRO A 150 9.39 3.68 -6.37
N HIS A 151 10.30 3.33 -7.28
CA HIS A 151 10.57 4.13 -8.50
C HIS A 151 9.31 4.49 -9.28
N PHE A 152 8.34 3.57 -9.34
CA PHE A 152 7.01 3.81 -9.86
C PHE A 152 6.00 3.64 -8.74
N THR A 153 5.24 4.69 -8.46
CA THR A 153 4.19 4.67 -7.43
C THR A 153 2.83 5.02 -8.02
N MET A 154 1.79 4.49 -7.38
CA MET A 154 0.43 4.95 -7.62
C MET A 154 0.26 6.28 -6.91
N ALA A 155 -0.17 7.31 -7.64
CA ALA A 155 -0.41 8.63 -7.09
C ALA A 155 -1.74 9.19 -7.60
N TYR A 156 -2.16 10.29 -7.02
CA TYR A 156 -3.27 11.07 -7.53
C TYR A 156 -2.91 12.55 -7.59
N ILE A 157 -3.42 13.23 -8.61
CA ILE A 157 -3.28 14.66 -8.79
C ILE A 157 -4.51 15.33 -8.20
N ASP A 158 -4.32 16.20 -7.22
CA ASP A 158 -5.33 17.20 -6.86
C ASP A 158 -5.30 18.30 -7.94
N ILE A 159 -6.29 18.30 -8.85
CA ILE A 159 -6.30 19.24 -9.98
C ILE A 159 -6.35 20.70 -9.52
N ARG A 160 -7.04 20.96 -8.40
CA ARG A 160 -7.22 22.33 -7.89
C ARG A 160 -5.91 22.89 -7.37
N LEU A 161 -5.15 22.08 -6.63
CA LEU A 161 -3.87 22.49 -6.05
C LEU A 161 -2.69 22.26 -6.99
N GLY A 162 -2.88 21.48 -8.06
CA GLY A 162 -1.82 21.08 -8.97
C GLY A 162 -0.77 20.21 -8.31
N ARG A 163 -1.16 19.39 -7.32
CA ARG A 163 -0.25 18.60 -6.49
C ARG A 163 -0.39 17.12 -6.77
N PHE A 164 0.75 16.43 -6.78
CA PHE A 164 0.83 14.98 -6.84
C PHE A 164 0.96 14.45 -5.43
N ILE A 165 0.03 13.58 -5.05
CA ILE A 165 0.00 12.95 -3.74
C ILE A 165 0.22 11.45 -3.92
N ASP A 166 1.19 10.91 -3.19
CA ASP A 166 1.47 9.48 -3.21
C ASP A 166 0.31 8.69 -2.61
N GLY A 167 -0.12 7.63 -3.30
CA GLY A 167 -1.28 6.84 -2.93
C GLY A 167 -1.07 5.92 -1.73
N LEU A 168 0.19 5.66 -1.35
CA LEU A 168 0.53 4.85 -0.18
C LEU A 168 0.75 5.70 1.06
N SER A 169 1.57 6.73 0.95
CA SER A 169 2.01 7.54 2.08
C SER A 169 1.16 8.80 2.30
N ALA A 170 0.41 9.25 1.28
CA ALA A 170 -0.29 10.54 1.24
C ALA A 170 0.63 11.78 1.31
N TRP A 171 1.92 11.62 1.00
CA TRP A 171 2.87 12.73 0.93
C TRP A 171 2.78 13.47 -0.39
N ASP A 172 3.10 14.77 -0.36
CA ASP A 172 3.26 15.58 -1.55
C ASP A 172 4.57 15.18 -2.26
N ILE A 173 4.45 14.58 -3.44
CA ILE A 173 5.56 14.13 -4.27
C ILE A 173 5.79 15.04 -5.49
N THR A 174 5.08 16.16 -5.60
CA THR A 174 5.05 17.01 -6.80
C THR A 174 6.43 17.39 -7.33
N GLY A 175 7.35 17.76 -6.44
CA GLY A 175 8.72 18.15 -6.80
C GLY A 175 9.63 16.99 -7.22
N HIS A 176 9.18 15.76 -7.02
CA HIS A 176 9.95 14.54 -7.21
C HIS A 176 9.44 13.70 -8.39
N VAL A 177 8.34 14.10 -9.03
CA VAL A 177 7.80 13.41 -10.21
C VAL A 177 8.67 13.72 -11.42
N LEU A 178 9.27 12.68 -11.99
CA LEU A 178 10.04 12.75 -13.23
C LEU A 178 9.14 12.68 -14.46
N ARG A 179 8.14 11.80 -14.43
CA ARG A 179 7.09 11.66 -15.43
C ARG A 179 5.91 10.88 -14.86
N TYR A 180 4.76 10.95 -15.50
CA TYR A 180 3.58 10.23 -15.04
C TYR A 180 2.67 9.78 -16.18
N LEU A 181 1.89 8.74 -15.90
CA LEU A 181 0.89 8.17 -16.79
C LEU A 181 -0.50 8.32 -16.17
N ILE A 182 -1.40 9.00 -16.86
CA ILE A 182 -2.79 9.14 -16.42
C ILE A 182 -3.53 7.80 -16.59
N ILE A 183 -4.24 7.40 -15.55
CA ILE A 183 -5.07 6.19 -15.54
C ILE A 183 -6.52 6.57 -15.79
N ASP A 184 -7.07 6.10 -16.90
CA ASP A 184 -8.49 6.22 -17.18
C ASP A 184 -9.32 5.34 -16.23
N ARG A 185 -10.08 5.99 -15.35
CA ARG A 185 -11.00 5.37 -14.40
C ARG A 185 -12.48 5.69 -14.66
N SER A 186 -12.81 6.22 -15.83
CA SER A 186 -14.20 6.52 -16.21
C SER A 186 -15.10 5.28 -16.02
N PRO A 187 -16.39 5.41 -15.74
CA PRO A 187 -17.26 4.23 -15.69
C PRO A 187 -17.25 3.49 -17.02
N ALA A 188 -17.47 2.17 -16.99
CA ALA A 188 -17.73 1.43 -18.22
C ALA A 188 -19.00 1.97 -18.89
N PRO A 189 -19.06 2.06 -20.23
CA PRO A 189 -20.30 2.43 -20.90
C PRO A 189 -21.39 1.43 -20.51
N VAL A 190 -22.51 1.95 -20.00
CA VAL A 190 -23.69 1.12 -19.75
C VAL A 190 -24.28 0.82 -21.12
N GLU A 191 -24.29 -0.45 -21.52
CA GLU A 191 -25.06 -0.87 -22.69
C GLU A 191 -26.52 -0.51 -22.42
N ALA A 192 -27.01 0.52 -23.10
CA ALA A 192 -28.43 0.83 -23.09
C ALA A 192 -29.13 -0.37 -23.74
N GLN A 193 -29.74 -1.24 -22.93
CA GLN A 193 -30.72 -2.18 -23.43
C GLN A 193 -31.81 -1.35 -24.11
N GLU A 194 -31.82 -1.37 -25.45
CA GLU A 194 -32.97 -0.95 -26.23
C GLU A 194 -34.16 -1.78 -25.74
N VAL A 195 -35.08 -1.12 -25.05
CA VAL A 195 -36.36 -1.69 -24.67
C VAL A 195 -37.15 -1.85 -25.97
N ALA A 196 -37.18 -3.08 -26.47
CA ALA A 196 -38.08 -3.50 -27.55
C ALA A 196 -39.53 -3.59 -27.05
#